data_AF-A0AA43TVR9-F1
#
_entry.id   AF-A0AA43TVR9-F1
#
_cell.length_a   1.000
_cell.length_b   1.000
_cell.length_c   1.000
_cell.angle_alpha   90.00
_cell.angle_beta   90.00
_cell.angle_gamma   90.00
#
_symmetry.space_group_name_H-M   'P 1'
#
loop_
_entity.id
_entity.type
_entity.pdbx_description
1 polymer ?
#
loop_
_entity_poly.entity_id
_entity_poly.type
_entity_poly.pdbx_seq_one_letter_code
_entity_poly.pdbx_strand_id
1 'polypeptide(L)'
;MTTKGYHKRACALVLLKHVKNPILLAREMLIRGQIDGSGGDNGGGSGDPAGGSGGAQGHVCIGGETAERLAKEWGLEMVDEKYFWTRKRWEEHLRGLDRERNEGSMDYHGNPAVCHKKGWDGEEYLPQGTVGAVALDQDGTICVATSTGGLTNKLPTRIGDTPTIGAGFWAEQWEEIPPPLSPSWNACFAPHSLLQAIKNARSILGDCLPRYEMESYDQITADDPDSDPPKQIHALALSGTGNGDSFLKLCAARTAGAMVRFSSMIPQRTLASAANQIAGPGGELQQSAEERWGNGEGEGGLIGIELVGGEGQVVWDFNCGGLFRCWGDNQGRVHVGVFRESEIVH
;
A
#
# COMPACT_ATOMS: atom_id res chain seq x y z
N MET A 1 -2.35 -7.72 -7.17
CA MET A 1 -3.77 -7.58 -6.80
C MET A 1 -4.48 -6.77 -7.86
N THR A 2 -5.78 -6.96 -8.06
CA THR A 2 -6.61 -6.21 -9.02
C THR A 2 -7.97 -5.85 -8.41
N THR A 3 -8.54 -4.71 -8.79
CA THR A 3 -9.81 -4.22 -8.25
C THR A 3 -11.01 -5.03 -8.73
N LYS A 4 -11.00 -5.50 -9.99
CA LYS A 4 -12.09 -6.26 -10.65
C LYS A 4 -11.58 -7.23 -11.72
N GLY A 5 -12.50 -7.98 -12.33
CA GLY A 5 -12.20 -8.89 -13.45
C GLY A 5 -11.79 -10.32 -13.07
N TYR A 6 -11.40 -10.56 -11.81
CA TYR A 6 -11.01 -11.89 -11.31
C TYR A 6 -11.78 -12.26 -10.03
N HIS A 7 -12.19 -13.53 -9.88
CA HIS A 7 -12.69 -14.14 -8.64
C HIS A 7 -11.62 -14.08 -7.56
N LYS A 8 -10.39 -14.46 -7.92
CA LYS A 8 -9.21 -14.33 -7.06
C LYS A 8 -8.51 -13.01 -7.37
N ARG A 9 -8.70 -12.03 -6.49
CA ARG A 9 -8.21 -10.65 -6.70
C ARG A 9 -6.79 -10.40 -6.20
N ALA A 10 -6.28 -11.28 -5.34
CA ALA A 10 -4.96 -11.14 -4.74
C ALA A 10 -4.23 -12.48 -4.66
N CYS A 11 -2.90 -12.42 -4.70
CA CYS A 11 -2.04 -13.53 -4.37
C CYS A 11 -0.73 -13.03 -3.78
N ALA A 12 -0.05 -13.90 -3.07
CA ALA A 12 1.20 -13.67 -2.39
C ALA A 12 2.10 -14.90 -2.53
N LEU A 13 3.39 -14.65 -2.76
CA LEU A 13 4.39 -15.70 -2.88
C LEU A 13 5.59 -15.38 -2.02
N VAL A 14 6.00 -16.35 -1.20
CA VAL A 14 7.07 -16.17 -0.22
C VAL A 14 8.14 -17.24 -0.36
N LEU A 15 9.36 -16.91 0.09
CA LEU A 15 10.47 -17.87 0.22
C LEU A 15 10.86 -18.58 -1.11
N LEU A 16 10.72 -17.90 -2.24
CA LEU A 16 11.21 -18.37 -3.54
C LEU A 16 12.72 -18.13 -3.64
N LYS A 17 13.43 -19.10 -4.23
CA LYS A 17 14.88 -19.12 -4.40
C LYS A 17 15.31 -19.35 -5.84
N HIS A 18 14.52 -20.10 -6.60
CA HIS A 18 14.84 -20.55 -7.95
C HIS A 18 13.93 -19.94 -9.02
N VAL A 19 12.82 -19.32 -8.66
CA VAL A 19 11.92 -18.67 -9.63
C VAL A 19 12.52 -17.35 -10.07
N LYS A 20 12.96 -17.24 -11.32
CA LYS A 20 13.64 -16.03 -11.83
C LYS A 20 12.82 -14.75 -11.66
N ASN A 21 11.51 -14.85 -11.94
CA ASN A 21 10.58 -13.73 -11.90
C ASN A 21 9.39 -14.07 -10.98
N PRO A 22 9.48 -13.80 -9.66
CA PRO A 22 8.41 -14.06 -8.71
C PRO A 22 7.06 -13.48 -9.10
N ILE A 23 7.05 -12.29 -9.73
CA ILE A 23 5.81 -11.62 -10.12
C ILE A 23 5.09 -12.32 -11.28
N LEU A 24 5.81 -13.04 -12.14
CA LEU A 24 5.17 -13.86 -13.17
C LEU A 24 4.49 -15.08 -12.55
N LEU A 25 5.07 -15.68 -11.51
CA LEU A 25 4.40 -16.73 -10.76
C LEU A 25 3.14 -16.21 -10.06
N ALA A 26 3.21 -15.00 -9.50
CA ALA A 26 2.04 -14.34 -8.91
C ALA A 26 0.94 -14.12 -9.96
N ARG A 27 1.30 -13.72 -11.18
CA ARG A 27 0.35 -13.61 -12.30
C ARG A 27 -0.31 -14.96 -12.61
N GLU A 28 0.47 -16.03 -12.77
CA GLU A 28 -0.07 -17.36 -13.07
C GLU A 28 -0.98 -17.88 -11.94
N MET A 29 -0.66 -17.55 -10.68
CA MET A 29 -1.50 -17.85 -9.51
C MET A 29 -2.87 -17.16 -9.54
N LEU A 30 -2.96 -15.95 -10.09
CA LEU A 30 -4.23 -15.24 -10.28
C LEU A 30 -5.03 -15.84 -11.44
N ILE A 31 -4.36 -16.06 -12.59
CA ILE A 31 -4.99 -16.62 -13.80
C ILE A 31 -5.54 -18.02 -13.53
N ARG A 32 -4.76 -18.91 -12.89
CA ARG A 32 -5.23 -20.27 -12.57
C ARG A 32 -6.27 -20.28 -11.47
N GLY A 33 -6.15 -19.40 -10.47
CA GLY A 33 -7.16 -19.25 -9.44
C GLY A 33 -8.53 -18.81 -9.99
N GLN A 34 -8.55 -18.07 -11.10
CA GLN A 34 -9.79 -17.76 -11.82
C GLN A 34 -10.44 -19.00 -12.42
N ILE A 35 -9.63 -19.88 -13.03
CA ILE A 35 -10.11 -21.14 -13.63
C ILE A 35 -10.70 -22.02 -12.54
N ASP A 36 -9.98 -22.21 -11.43
CA ASP A 36 -10.44 -23.03 -10.29
C ASP A 36 -11.76 -22.50 -9.69
N GLY A 37 -11.91 -21.18 -9.56
CA GLY A 37 -13.08 -20.54 -8.96
C GLY A 37 -14.32 -20.49 -9.86
N SER A 38 -14.16 -20.66 -11.18
CA SER A 38 -15.25 -20.60 -12.17
C SER A 38 -16.07 -21.90 -12.28
N GLY A 39 -15.82 -22.90 -11.43
CA GLY A 39 -16.56 -24.16 -11.44
C GLY A 39 -16.22 -25.08 -12.62
N GLY A 40 -15.11 -24.82 -13.32
CA GLY A 40 -14.57 -25.80 -14.26
C GLY A 40 -14.26 -27.09 -13.51
N ASP A 41 -14.67 -28.22 -14.08
CA ASP A 41 -14.57 -29.61 -13.59
C ASP A 41 -13.15 -30.14 -13.30
N ASN A 42 -12.26 -29.29 -12.76
CA ASN A 42 -11.03 -29.71 -12.11
C ASN A 42 -11.19 -29.63 -10.60
N GLY A 43 -12.24 -30.29 -10.10
CA GLY A 43 -12.32 -30.76 -8.72
C GLY A 43 -11.17 -31.73 -8.43
N GLY A 44 -9.96 -31.22 -8.35
CA GLY A 44 -8.77 -31.93 -7.91
C GLY A 44 -8.64 -31.74 -6.40
N GLY A 45 -9.51 -32.43 -5.66
CA GLY A 45 -9.21 -32.73 -4.27
C GLY A 45 -7.83 -33.35 -4.18
N SER A 46 -7.07 -32.91 -3.18
CA SER A 46 -5.91 -33.60 -2.61
C SER A 46 -5.94 -35.12 -2.85
N GLY A 47 -5.12 -35.66 -3.75
CA GLY A 47 -5.25 -37.10 -4.05
C GLY A 47 -4.26 -37.78 -4.99
N ASP A 48 -3.24 -37.15 -5.56
CA ASP A 48 -2.26 -37.88 -6.37
C ASP A 48 -0.81 -37.47 -6.04
N PRO A 49 0.03 -38.40 -5.55
CA PRO A 49 1.46 -38.16 -5.36
C PRO A 49 2.26 -38.18 -6.68
N ALA A 50 1.65 -38.45 -7.84
CA ALA A 50 2.35 -38.61 -9.11
C ALA A 50 1.63 -38.07 -10.39
N GLY A 51 0.58 -37.23 -10.32
CA GLY A 51 -0.08 -36.78 -11.56
C GLY A 51 -1.21 -35.75 -11.44
N GLY A 52 -0.93 -34.51 -11.85
CA GLY A 52 -1.85 -33.70 -12.67
C GLY A 52 -3.16 -33.18 -12.05
N SER A 53 -3.10 -32.29 -11.05
CA SER A 53 -4.12 -31.22 -10.91
C SER A 53 -3.44 -29.86 -10.70
N GLY A 54 -2.93 -29.30 -11.81
CA GLY A 54 -2.05 -28.12 -11.86
C GLY A 54 -2.74 -26.76 -11.63
N GLY A 55 -3.77 -26.70 -10.79
CA GLY A 55 -4.48 -25.47 -10.41
C GLY A 55 -3.82 -24.72 -9.25
N ALA A 56 -4.24 -23.49 -9.00
CA ALA A 56 -3.82 -22.70 -7.84
C ALA A 56 -4.65 -23.00 -6.57
N GLN A 57 -5.66 -23.87 -6.68
CA GLN A 57 -6.59 -24.34 -5.64
C GLN A 57 -7.23 -23.20 -4.82
N GLY A 58 -7.39 -22.03 -5.44
CA GLY A 58 -7.90 -20.84 -4.76
C GLY A 58 -6.97 -20.22 -3.70
N HIS A 59 -5.79 -20.81 -3.41
CA HIS A 59 -4.89 -20.36 -2.34
C HIS A 59 -4.33 -18.96 -2.60
N VAL A 60 -4.53 -18.03 -1.67
CA VAL A 60 -4.09 -16.66 -1.83
C VAL A 60 -2.59 -16.52 -1.54
N CYS A 61 -2.05 -17.22 -0.53
CA CYS A 61 -0.63 -17.14 -0.17
C CYS A 61 -0.02 -18.54 -0.14
N ILE A 62 1.10 -18.73 -0.84
CA ILE A 62 1.89 -19.95 -0.80
C ILE A 62 3.37 -19.62 -0.90
N GLY A 63 4.24 -20.52 -0.44
CA GLY A 63 5.67 -20.27 -0.49
C GLY A 63 6.52 -21.51 -0.38
N GLY A 64 7.83 -21.28 -0.45
CA GLY A 64 8.85 -22.32 -0.40
C GLY A 64 8.69 -23.34 -1.52
N GLU A 65 9.03 -24.58 -1.22
CA GLU A 65 9.09 -25.69 -2.18
C GLU A 65 7.79 -25.90 -2.97
N THR A 66 6.63 -25.78 -2.31
CA THR A 66 5.33 -25.93 -2.98
C THR A 66 5.14 -24.90 -4.09
N ALA A 67 5.49 -23.64 -3.84
CA ALA A 67 5.36 -22.59 -4.84
C ALA A 67 6.35 -22.78 -6.00
N GLU A 68 7.57 -23.24 -5.72
CA GLU A 68 8.57 -23.51 -6.76
C GLU A 68 8.22 -24.74 -7.61
N ARG A 69 7.65 -25.78 -7.00
CA ARG A 69 7.13 -26.95 -7.71
C ARG A 69 6.06 -26.52 -8.71
N LEU A 70 5.08 -25.72 -8.29
CA LEU A 70 4.06 -25.16 -9.18
C LEU A 70 4.68 -24.31 -10.28
N ALA A 71 5.66 -23.47 -9.95
CA ALA A 71 6.35 -22.65 -10.94
C ALA A 71 7.00 -23.49 -12.05
N LYS A 72 7.67 -24.58 -11.65
CA LYS A 72 8.29 -25.53 -12.56
C LYS A 72 7.26 -26.28 -13.41
N GLU A 73 6.19 -26.77 -12.78
CA GLU A 73 5.08 -27.45 -13.48
C GLU A 73 4.38 -26.55 -14.50
N TRP A 74 4.31 -25.25 -14.22
CA TRP A 74 3.70 -24.25 -15.12
C TRP A 74 4.67 -23.68 -16.15
N GLY A 75 5.90 -24.19 -16.23
CA GLY A 75 6.87 -23.80 -17.25
C GLY A 75 7.48 -22.41 -17.05
N LEU A 76 7.50 -21.89 -15.83
CA LEU A 76 8.21 -20.65 -15.54
C LEU A 76 9.73 -20.87 -15.57
N GLU A 77 10.46 -19.81 -15.91
CA GLU A 77 11.92 -19.84 -15.94
C GLU A 77 12.48 -20.02 -14.53
N MET A 78 13.16 -21.15 -14.32
CA MET A 78 13.86 -21.50 -13.09
C MET A 78 15.37 -21.24 -13.26
N VAL A 79 16.00 -20.66 -12.24
CA VAL A 79 17.42 -20.32 -12.21
C VAL A 79 18.06 -20.85 -10.92
N ASP A 80 19.37 -21.03 -10.95
CA ASP A 80 20.15 -21.32 -9.75
C ASP A 80 20.27 -20.08 -8.86
N GLU A 81 20.37 -20.24 -7.53
CA GLU A 81 20.48 -19.12 -6.58
C GLU A 81 21.61 -18.14 -6.94
N LYS A 82 22.71 -18.62 -7.55
CA LYS A 82 23.83 -17.79 -8.01
C LYS A 82 23.44 -16.72 -9.04
N TYR A 83 22.30 -16.90 -9.72
CA TYR A 83 21.78 -15.90 -10.67
C TYR A 83 21.47 -14.57 -9.97
N PHE A 84 20.96 -14.62 -8.74
CA PHE A 84 20.59 -13.43 -7.97
C PHE A 84 21.77 -12.79 -7.25
N TRP A 85 22.93 -13.46 -7.23
CA TRP A 85 24.12 -12.93 -6.59
C TRP A 85 24.67 -11.76 -7.40
N THR A 86 24.99 -10.66 -6.70
CA THR A 86 25.73 -9.54 -7.28
C THR A 86 26.82 -9.12 -6.31
N ARG A 87 27.97 -8.71 -6.86
CA ARG A 87 29.09 -8.23 -6.06
C ARG A 87 28.69 -7.07 -5.13
N LYS A 88 27.90 -6.12 -5.64
CA LYS A 88 27.41 -4.97 -4.87
C LYS A 88 26.64 -5.40 -3.61
N ARG A 89 25.63 -6.27 -3.75
CA ARG A 89 24.85 -6.77 -2.60
C ARG A 89 25.67 -7.66 -1.68
N TRP A 90 26.65 -8.39 -2.21
CA TRP A 90 27.58 -9.17 -1.40
C TRP A 90 28.49 -8.30 -0.54
N GLU A 91 29.03 -7.21 -1.09
CA GLU A 91 29.83 -6.24 -0.32
C GLU A 91 28.98 -5.52 0.75
N GLU A 92 27.71 -5.22 0.46
CA GLU A 92 26.75 -4.71 1.46
C GLU A 92 26.53 -5.72 2.60
N HIS A 93 26.38 -7.02 2.28
CA HIS A 93 26.25 -8.10 3.26
C HIS A 93 27.47 -8.15 4.20
N LEU A 94 28.69 -8.13 3.65
CA LEU A 94 29.92 -8.15 4.42
C LEU A 94 30.05 -6.92 5.34
N ARG A 95 29.75 -5.71 4.82
CA ARG A 95 29.75 -4.49 5.63
C ARG A 95 28.75 -4.57 6.79
N GLY A 96 27.56 -5.12 6.54
CA GLY A 96 26.55 -5.32 7.58
C GLY A 96 27.02 -6.27 8.69
N LEU A 97 27.66 -7.39 8.33
CA LEU A 97 28.22 -8.33 9.32
C LEU A 97 29.37 -7.72 10.13
N ASP A 98 30.23 -6.93 9.49
CA ASP A 98 31.31 -6.22 10.18
C ASP A 98 30.76 -5.18 11.16
N ARG A 99 29.68 -4.46 10.80
CA ARG A 99 28.98 -3.53 11.69
C ARG A 99 28.37 -4.27 12.88
N GLU A 100 27.64 -5.36 12.67
CA GLU A 100 27.04 -6.17 13.75
C GLU A 100 28.10 -6.75 14.70
N ARG A 101 29.26 -7.17 14.18
CA ARG A 101 30.38 -7.65 15.01
C ARG A 101 30.96 -6.55 15.90
N ASN A 102 30.95 -5.31 15.42
CA ASN A 102 31.50 -4.16 16.11
C ASN A 102 30.47 -3.42 16.99
N GLU A 103 29.17 -3.59 16.72
CA GLU A 103 28.05 -3.17 17.57
C GLU A 103 28.11 -3.92 18.91
N GLY A 104 28.72 -3.28 19.92
CA GLY A 104 29.01 -3.88 21.23
C GLY A 104 30.49 -3.80 21.65
N SER A 105 31.38 -3.33 20.77
CA SER A 105 32.76 -2.99 21.14
C SER A 105 32.82 -1.62 21.84
N MET A 106 33.56 -1.54 22.95
CA MET A 106 33.94 -0.25 23.55
C MET A 106 35.15 0.31 22.80
N ASP A 107 35.19 1.62 22.60
CA ASP A 107 36.41 2.30 22.18
C ASP A 107 37.51 2.16 23.25
N TYR A 108 38.75 2.55 22.94
CA TYR A 108 39.88 2.55 23.89
C TYR A 108 39.64 3.44 25.14
N HIS A 109 38.54 4.19 25.19
CA HIS A 109 38.15 5.09 26.28
C HIS A 109 36.90 4.60 27.03
N GLY A 110 36.39 3.40 26.72
CA GLY A 110 35.24 2.81 27.39
C GLY A 110 33.88 3.38 26.96
N ASN A 111 33.83 4.20 25.90
CA ASN A 111 32.57 4.62 25.30
C ASN A 111 32.06 3.52 24.37
N PRO A 112 30.74 3.33 24.25
CA PRO A 112 30.19 2.49 23.19
C PRO A 112 30.70 3.03 21.84
N ALA A 113 31.31 2.16 21.02
CA ALA A 113 31.67 2.52 19.66
C ALA A 113 30.44 3.13 18.98
N VAL A 114 30.59 4.36 18.47
CA VAL A 114 29.50 5.14 17.88
C VAL A 114 28.72 4.25 16.91
N CYS A 115 27.46 3.95 17.26
CA CYS A 115 26.56 3.31 16.31
C CYS A 115 26.35 4.31 15.18
N HIS A 116 27.04 4.11 14.07
CA HIS A 116 26.74 4.85 12.85
C HIS A 116 25.26 4.59 12.55
N LYS A 117 24.46 5.68 12.56
CA LYS A 117 23.00 5.66 12.39
C LYS A 117 22.65 4.73 11.23
N LYS A 118 21.73 3.78 11.46
CA LYS A 118 21.26 2.85 10.41
C LYS A 118 20.33 3.53 9.39
N GLY A 119 19.97 4.80 9.59
CA GLY A 119 19.23 5.63 8.63
C GLY A 119 20.13 6.33 7.60
N TRP A 120 19.53 7.03 6.64
CA TRP A 120 20.25 7.79 5.63
C TRP A 120 21.08 8.92 6.26
N ASP A 121 22.40 8.88 6.11
CA ASP A 121 23.34 9.87 6.63
C ASP A 121 23.77 10.92 5.59
N GLY A 122 23.19 10.87 4.38
CA GLY A 122 23.55 11.73 3.26
C GLY A 122 24.71 11.21 2.40
N GLU A 123 25.46 10.21 2.88
CA GLU A 123 26.67 9.68 2.23
C GLU A 123 26.41 8.29 1.63
N GLU A 124 25.64 7.41 2.29
CA GLU A 124 25.33 6.05 1.80
C GLU A 124 23.82 5.81 1.68
N TYR A 125 23.29 5.77 0.45
CA TYR A 125 21.93 5.28 0.19
C TYR A 125 21.92 3.75 0.24
N LEU A 126 21.23 3.17 1.22
CA LEU A 126 20.99 1.72 1.31
C LEU A 126 19.65 1.38 0.64
N PRO A 127 19.65 0.90 -0.63
CA PRO A 127 18.41 0.52 -1.29
C PRO A 127 17.76 -0.65 -0.56
N GLN A 128 16.58 -0.40 0.04
CA GLN A 128 15.79 -1.38 0.79
C GLN A 128 15.24 -2.54 -0.07
N GLY A 129 15.52 -2.54 -1.39
CA GLY A 129 15.50 -3.75 -2.22
C GLY A 129 14.13 -4.19 -2.74
N THR A 130 13.11 -3.34 -2.59
CA THR A 130 11.74 -3.57 -3.07
C THR A 130 11.45 -2.74 -4.31
N VAL A 131 10.69 -3.33 -5.24
CA VAL A 131 10.14 -2.66 -6.41
C VAL A 131 8.64 -2.85 -6.46
N GLY A 132 7.93 -1.85 -6.97
CA GLY A 132 6.47 -1.84 -7.05
C GLY A 132 5.98 -1.13 -8.29
N ALA A 133 4.80 -1.54 -8.77
CA ALA A 133 4.12 -0.90 -9.88
C ALA A 133 2.61 -0.88 -9.64
N VAL A 134 1.99 0.25 -9.98
CA VAL A 134 0.54 0.45 -9.97
C VAL A 134 0.13 0.93 -11.36
N ALA A 135 -0.94 0.35 -11.90
CA ALA A 135 -1.45 0.71 -13.23
C ALA A 135 -2.98 0.78 -13.21
N LEU A 136 -3.51 1.77 -13.94
CA LEU A 136 -4.92 1.99 -14.21
C LEU A 136 -5.14 1.84 -15.72
N ASP A 137 -6.11 1.02 -16.12
CA ASP A 137 -6.51 0.87 -17.52
C ASP A 137 -7.70 1.77 -17.90
N GLN A 138 -8.02 1.78 -19.19
CA GLN A 138 -9.13 2.56 -19.77
C GLN A 138 -10.52 2.11 -19.26
N ASP A 139 -10.64 0.88 -18.75
CA ASP A 139 -11.89 0.33 -18.24
C ASP A 139 -12.09 0.69 -16.74
N GLY A 140 -11.15 1.44 -16.14
CA GLY A 140 -11.18 1.79 -14.73
C GLY A 140 -10.74 0.66 -13.81
N THR A 141 -10.03 -0.35 -14.32
CA THR A 141 -9.41 -1.40 -13.50
C THR A 141 -8.06 -0.93 -13.01
N ILE A 142 -7.83 -1.04 -11.71
CA ILE A 142 -6.52 -0.77 -11.11
C ILE A 142 -5.89 -2.09 -10.71
N CYS A 143 -4.59 -2.23 -10.97
CA CYS A 143 -3.79 -3.34 -10.50
C CYS A 143 -2.50 -2.88 -9.83
N VAL A 144 -2.01 -3.71 -8.92
CA VAL A 144 -0.75 -3.49 -8.22
C VAL A 144 0.07 -4.76 -8.12
N ALA A 145 1.38 -4.62 -8.22
CA ALA A 145 2.37 -5.66 -8.09
C ALA A 145 3.57 -5.14 -7.31
N THR A 146 4.07 -5.94 -6.36
CA THR A 146 5.25 -5.59 -5.54
C THR A 146 6.14 -6.82 -5.41
N SER A 147 7.45 -6.64 -5.52
CA SER A 147 8.43 -7.72 -5.43
C SER A 147 9.71 -7.26 -4.73
N THR A 148 10.35 -8.17 -3.99
CA THR A 148 11.53 -7.87 -3.19
C THR A 148 12.44 -9.09 -3.04
N GLY A 149 13.74 -8.85 -2.87
CA GLY A 149 14.67 -9.86 -2.33
C GLY A 149 14.63 -9.95 -0.79
N GLY A 150 13.98 -8.97 -0.16
CA GLY A 150 13.98 -8.76 1.29
C GLY A 150 15.21 -7.99 1.76
N LEU A 151 15.43 -8.02 3.07
CA LEU A 151 16.54 -7.31 3.70
C LEU A 151 17.86 -8.08 3.56
N THR A 152 18.94 -7.35 3.33
CA THR A 152 20.32 -7.85 3.51
C THR A 152 20.50 -8.30 4.96
N ASN A 153 21.20 -9.41 5.19
CA ASN A 153 21.44 -10.01 6.53
C ASN A 153 20.16 -10.40 7.30
N LYS A 154 19.01 -10.53 6.62
CA LYS A 154 17.81 -11.04 7.27
C LYS A 154 18.04 -12.43 7.87
N LEU A 155 17.36 -12.71 8.99
CA LEU A 155 17.22 -14.09 9.44
C LEU A 155 16.59 -14.93 8.32
N PRO A 156 17.12 -16.13 8.03
CA PRO A 156 16.51 -17.04 7.07
C PRO A 156 15.04 -17.22 7.42
N THR A 157 14.18 -17.23 6.39
CA THR A 157 12.71 -17.29 6.49
C THR A 157 11.99 -16.05 7.01
N ARG A 158 12.69 -14.95 7.33
CA ARG A 158 12.02 -13.66 7.59
C ARG A 158 11.24 -13.20 6.36
N ILE A 159 9.97 -12.88 6.57
CA ILE A 159 9.05 -12.35 5.56
C ILE A 159 8.73 -10.90 5.92
N GLY A 160 8.80 -10.01 4.93
CA GLY A 160 8.45 -8.59 5.10
C GLY A 160 7.02 -8.26 4.65
N ASP A 161 6.79 -6.98 4.44
CA ASP A 161 5.53 -6.40 3.97
C ASP A 161 5.19 -6.78 2.52
N THR A 162 6.20 -6.88 1.65
CA THR A 162 6.01 -6.98 0.19
C THR A 162 5.08 -8.12 -0.25
N PRO A 163 5.22 -9.37 0.24
CA PRO A 163 4.28 -10.43 -0.10
C PRO A 163 3.06 -10.47 0.83
N THR A 164 2.92 -9.53 1.77
CA THR A 164 1.82 -9.51 2.74
C THR A 164 0.73 -8.56 2.26
N ILE A 165 -0.40 -9.14 1.84
CA ILE A 165 -1.56 -8.41 1.34
C ILE A 165 -2.05 -7.43 2.41
N GLY A 166 -2.20 -6.17 2.03
CA GLY A 166 -2.61 -5.09 2.92
C GLY A 166 -1.46 -4.40 3.67
N ALA A 167 -0.28 -5.01 3.75
CA ALA A 167 0.91 -4.32 4.27
C ALA A 167 1.69 -3.66 3.13
N GLY A 168 2.31 -4.47 2.26
CA GLY A 168 3.16 -3.97 1.17
C GLY A 168 2.40 -3.58 -0.10
N PHE A 169 1.20 -4.12 -0.32
CA PHE A 169 0.35 -3.72 -1.45
C PHE A 169 -1.12 -3.90 -1.17
N TRP A 170 -1.93 -3.09 -1.85
CA TRP A 170 -3.39 -3.17 -1.78
C TRP A 170 -4.03 -2.59 -3.04
N ALA A 171 -5.16 -3.15 -3.47
CA ALA A 171 -6.02 -2.57 -4.50
C ALA A 171 -7.48 -2.88 -4.18
N GLU A 172 -8.35 -1.88 -4.20
CA GLU A 172 -9.78 -2.07 -3.97
C GLU A 172 -10.62 -1.08 -4.78
N GLN A 173 -11.91 -1.38 -4.92
CA GLN A 173 -12.89 -0.49 -5.52
C GLN A 173 -14.21 -0.58 -4.75
N TRP A 174 -14.97 0.52 -4.76
CA TRP A 174 -16.31 0.61 -4.20
C TRP A 174 -17.15 1.63 -4.97
N GLU A 175 -18.47 1.57 -4.76
CA GLU A 175 -19.40 2.58 -5.24
C GLU A 175 -19.61 3.62 -4.14
N GLU A 176 -19.55 4.89 -4.52
CA GLU A 176 -19.81 6.02 -3.64
C GLU A 176 -20.97 6.84 -4.22
N ILE A 177 -21.87 7.30 -3.36
CA ILE A 177 -22.89 8.28 -3.74
C ILE A 177 -22.22 9.64 -3.60
N PRO A 178 -22.05 10.41 -4.70
CA PRO A 178 -21.44 11.73 -4.59
C PRO A 178 -22.27 12.60 -3.63
N PRO A 179 -21.62 13.45 -2.82
CA PRO A 179 -22.36 14.38 -1.99
C PRO A 179 -23.30 15.20 -2.87
N PRO A 180 -24.53 15.51 -2.42
CA PRO A 180 -25.45 16.33 -3.20
C PRO A 180 -24.73 17.63 -3.58
N LEU A 181 -24.80 18.01 -4.86
CA LEU A 181 -24.26 19.26 -5.37
C LEU A 181 -24.79 20.39 -4.46
N SER A 182 -23.93 20.93 -3.60
CA SER A 182 -24.32 22.08 -2.77
C SER A 182 -24.65 23.23 -3.72
N PRO A 183 -25.82 23.89 -3.60
CA PRO A 183 -26.03 25.15 -4.28
C PRO A 183 -24.91 26.10 -3.88
N SER A 184 -24.31 26.76 -4.86
CA SER A 184 -23.27 27.77 -4.69
C SER A 184 -23.50 28.64 -3.45
N TRP A 185 -22.56 28.62 -2.50
CA TRP A 185 -22.52 29.46 -1.31
C TRP A 185 -22.22 30.93 -1.65
N ASN A 186 -23.06 31.56 -2.47
CA ASN A 186 -23.02 33.01 -2.76
C ASN A 186 -24.13 33.80 -2.06
N ALA A 187 -24.81 33.21 -1.08
CA ALA A 187 -25.77 33.93 -0.24
C ALA A 187 -25.51 33.63 1.24
N CYS A 188 -25.48 34.69 2.05
CA CYS A 188 -25.40 34.71 3.51
C CYS A 188 -24.03 35.02 4.13
N PHE A 189 -23.41 36.14 3.74
CA PHE A 189 -22.75 36.98 4.74
C PHE A 189 -23.77 38.01 5.26
N ALA A 190 -24.44 37.69 6.37
CA ALA A 190 -25.13 38.67 7.20
C ALA A 190 -24.61 38.51 8.64
N PRO A 191 -24.36 39.62 9.36
CA PRO A 191 -23.56 39.62 10.58
C PRO A 191 -24.27 38.95 11.77
N HIS A 192 -23.46 38.31 12.61
CA HIS A 192 -23.84 37.48 13.75
C HIS A 192 -24.86 38.13 14.71
N SER A 193 -25.93 37.39 15.02
CA SER A 193 -26.84 37.72 16.12
C SER A 193 -26.64 36.78 17.31
N LEU A 194 -26.89 37.33 18.51
CA LEU A 194 -26.79 36.74 19.86
C LEU A 194 -27.45 35.34 20.00
N LEU A 195 -28.36 34.99 19.09
CA LEU A 195 -29.07 33.72 19.06
C LEU A 195 -28.17 32.50 18.77
N GLN A 196 -27.04 32.67 18.07
CA GLN A 196 -26.13 31.55 17.79
C GLN A 196 -25.32 31.14 19.03
N ALA A 197 -25.02 32.08 19.94
CA ALA A 197 -24.36 31.78 21.21
C ALA A 197 -25.26 30.95 22.15
N ILE A 198 -26.58 31.20 22.10
CA ILE A 198 -27.58 30.44 22.88
C ILE A 198 -27.77 29.02 22.32
N LYS A 199 -27.60 28.82 21.00
CA LYS A 199 -27.65 27.48 20.38
C LYS A 199 -26.49 26.60 20.83
N ASN A 200 -25.29 27.15 21.00
CA ASN A 200 -24.13 26.37 21.48
C ASN A 200 -24.28 25.95 22.96
N ALA A 201 -24.94 26.77 23.79
CA ALA A 201 -25.23 26.41 25.18
C ALA A 201 -26.27 25.28 25.34
N ARG A 202 -27.17 25.11 24.36
CA ARG A 202 -28.14 24.00 24.34
C ARG A 202 -27.54 22.65 23.97
N SER A 203 -26.36 22.63 23.35
CA SER A 203 -25.65 21.39 23.01
C SER A 203 -25.11 20.64 24.23
N ILE A 204 -24.90 21.33 25.37
CA ILE A 204 -24.32 20.72 26.57
C ILE A 204 -25.41 20.11 27.49
N LEU A 205 -26.68 20.50 27.30
CA LEU A 205 -27.83 20.02 28.09
C LEU A 205 -28.76 19.08 27.30
N GLY A 206 -28.48 18.83 26.02
CA GLY A 206 -29.31 18.03 25.12
C GLY A 206 -29.17 16.50 25.28
N ASP A 207 -28.13 16.03 25.96
CA ASP A 207 -27.83 14.59 26.07
C ASP A 207 -28.68 13.84 27.11
N CYS A 208 -29.56 14.54 27.84
CA CYS A 208 -30.36 13.94 28.93
C CYS A 208 -31.88 14.06 28.77
N LEU A 209 -32.40 14.45 27.60
CA LEU A 209 -33.85 14.52 27.36
C LEU A 209 -34.28 13.70 26.14
N PRO A 210 -35.40 12.96 26.21
CA PRO A 210 -35.89 12.18 25.08
C PRO A 210 -36.31 13.12 23.93
N ARG A 211 -35.74 12.87 22.74
CA ARG A 211 -36.03 13.62 21.51
C ARG A 211 -37.49 13.45 21.11
N TYR A 212 -38.23 14.56 21.08
CA TYR A 212 -39.44 14.69 20.27
C TYR A 212 -39.07 15.55 19.06
N GLU A 213 -38.77 14.92 17.92
CA GLU A 213 -38.52 15.62 16.66
C GLU A 213 -39.88 15.96 16.01
N MET A 214 -40.11 17.25 15.81
CA MET A 214 -41.15 17.78 14.94
C MET A 214 -40.47 18.07 13.59
N GLU A 215 -40.68 17.20 12.61
CA GLU A 215 -40.14 17.33 11.26
C GLU A 215 -40.64 18.62 10.61
N SER A 216 -39.73 19.58 10.36
CA SER A 216 -39.96 20.61 9.37
C SER A 216 -39.57 20.05 8.01
N TYR A 217 -40.58 19.72 7.20
CA TYR A 217 -40.43 19.31 5.80
C TYR A 217 -39.77 20.43 4.98
N ASP A 218 -38.55 20.21 4.52
CA ASP A 218 -37.99 20.96 3.40
C ASP A 218 -38.70 20.50 2.13
N GLN A 219 -39.23 21.45 1.35
CA GLN A 219 -39.89 21.17 0.07
C GLN A 219 -38.85 20.74 -0.96
N ILE A 220 -38.84 19.43 -1.27
CA ILE A 220 -38.08 18.85 -2.38
C ILE A 220 -38.80 19.21 -3.68
N THR A 221 -38.12 19.95 -4.56
CA THR A 221 -38.54 20.14 -5.96
C THR A 221 -38.63 18.78 -6.63
N ALA A 222 -39.68 18.56 -7.43
CA ALA A 222 -39.99 17.30 -8.07
C ALA A 222 -38.92 16.85 -9.10
N ASP A 223 -37.87 16.23 -8.60
CA ASP A 223 -37.08 15.25 -9.34
C ASP A 223 -37.68 13.86 -9.06
N ASP A 224 -37.68 13.01 -10.08
CA ASP A 224 -38.30 11.68 -10.11
C ASP A 224 -37.89 10.83 -8.87
N PRO A 225 -38.83 10.45 -7.98
CA PRO A 225 -38.51 9.77 -6.73
C PRO A 225 -37.90 8.36 -6.91
N ASP A 226 -37.89 7.82 -8.13
CA ASP A 226 -37.33 6.51 -8.46
C ASP A 226 -35.91 6.54 -9.09
N SER A 227 -35.30 7.71 -9.31
CA SER A 227 -33.93 7.76 -9.82
C SER A 227 -32.91 7.77 -8.68
N ASP A 228 -32.28 6.62 -8.41
CA ASP A 228 -31.07 6.54 -7.58
C ASP A 228 -30.05 7.59 -8.05
N PRO A 229 -29.43 8.38 -7.15
CA PRO A 229 -28.40 9.31 -7.54
C PRO A 229 -27.26 8.58 -8.28
N PRO A 230 -26.64 9.21 -9.29
CA PRO A 230 -25.63 8.54 -10.10
C PRO A 230 -24.48 8.07 -9.22
N LYS A 231 -24.31 6.75 -9.09
CA LYS A 231 -23.24 6.13 -8.32
C LYS A 231 -21.92 6.34 -9.02
N GLN A 232 -20.93 6.82 -8.28
CA GLN A 232 -19.58 7.04 -8.76
C GLN A 232 -18.70 5.85 -8.36
N ILE A 233 -17.89 5.36 -9.30
CA ILE A 233 -16.87 4.36 -8.98
C ILE A 233 -15.67 5.08 -8.36
N HIS A 234 -15.28 4.61 -7.18
CA HIS A 234 -14.05 4.96 -6.51
C HIS A 234 -13.16 3.71 -6.48
N ALA A 235 -11.94 3.80 -7.01
CA ALA A 235 -10.95 2.73 -6.92
C ALA A 235 -9.58 3.28 -6.53
N LEU A 236 -8.78 2.45 -5.86
CA LEU A 236 -7.40 2.80 -5.55
C LEU A 236 -6.49 1.58 -5.59
N ALA A 237 -5.20 1.81 -5.77
CA ALA A 237 -4.18 0.84 -5.44
C ALA A 237 -2.87 1.50 -4.98
N LEU A 238 -2.14 0.77 -4.14
CA LEU A 238 -0.93 1.22 -3.46
C LEU A 238 0.12 0.12 -3.44
N SER A 239 1.38 0.50 -3.67
CA SER A 239 2.56 -0.32 -3.42
C SER A 239 3.51 0.40 -2.47
N GLY A 240 4.00 -0.33 -1.48
CA GLY A 240 4.97 0.12 -0.49
C GLY A 240 6.38 -0.38 -0.75
N THR A 241 7.33 0.39 -0.23
CA THR A 241 8.73 0.00 -0.06
C THR A 241 9.24 0.64 1.22
N GLY A 242 10.01 -0.08 2.03
CA GLY A 242 10.29 0.40 3.38
C GLY A 242 10.97 -0.58 4.30
N ASN A 243 11.05 -0.17 5.56
CA ASN A 243 11.15 -1.07 6.70
C ASN A 243 9.90 -1.97 6.76
N GLY A 244 10.05 -3.20 6.26
CA GLY A 244 8.91 -4.11 6.15
C GLY A 244 8.23 -4.44 7.48
N ASP A 245 8.93 -4.36 8.62
CA ASP A 245 8.31 -4.67 9.92
C ASP A 245 7.37 -3.55 10.36
N SER A 246 7.72 -2.28 10.14
CA SER A 246 6.80 -1.14 10.33
C SER A 246 5.58 -1.21 9.42
N PHE A 247 5.76 -1.55 8.13
CA PHE A 247 4.64 -1.73 7.20
C PHE A 247 3.70 -2.86 7.65
N LEU A 248 4.25 -3.97 8.17
CA LEU A 248 3.48 -5.08 8.73
C LEU A 248 2.71 -4.66 10.00
N LYS A 249 3.38 -3.99 10.96
CA LYS A 249 2.77 -3.52 12.22
C LYS A 249 1.53 -2.66 11.96
N LEU A 250 1.57 -1.83 10.91
CA LEU A 250 0.52 -0.87 10.61
C LEU A 250 -0.49 -1.34 9.55
N CYS A 251 -0.26 -2.47 8.88
CA CYS A 251 -0.98 -2.82 7.65
C CYS A 251 -1.04 -1.63 6.66
N ALA A 252 0.12 -1.01 6.42
CA ALA A 252 0.23 0.36 5.88
C ALA A 252 -0.61 0.62 4.60
N ALA A 253 -0.50 -0.25 3.58
CA ALA A 253 -1.23 -0.07 2.32
C ALA A 253 -2.76 -0.16 2.49
N ARG A 254 -3.24 -1.11 3.31
CA ARG A 254 -4.67 -1.28 3.59
C ARG A 254 -5.20 -0.13 4.45
N THR A 255 -4.43 0.32 5.43
CA THR A 255 -4.80 1.42 6.33
C THR A 255 -4.96 2.71 5.54
N ALA A 256 -4.02 3.03 4.63
CA ALA A 256 -4.19 4.17 3.72
C ALA A 256 -5.49 4.08 2.90
N GLY A 257 -5.81 2.91 2.32
CA GLY A 257 -7.08 2.70 1.62
C GLY A 257 -8.32 2.83 2.52
N ALA A 258 -8.21 2.40 3.79
CA ALA A 258 -9.30 2.51 4.77
C ALA A 258 -9.58 3.97 5.14
N MET A 259 -8.52 4.80 5.25
CA MET A 259 -8.66 6.22 5.52
C MET A 259 -9.45 6.92 4.41
N VAL A 260 -9.17 6.60 3.15
CA VAL A 260 -9.92 7.13 1.99
C VAL A 260 -11.38 6.68 2.04
N ARG A 261 -11.62 5.38 2.25
CA ARG A 261 -12.95 4.80 2.13
C ARG A 261 -13.88 5.11 3.31
N PHE A 262 -13.35 5.16 4.53
CA PHE A 262 -14.17 5.14 5.75
C PHE A 262 -14.02 6.37 6.64
N SER A 263 -13.04 7.24 6.40
CA SER A 263 -12.86 8.38 7.29
C SER A 263 -13.99 9.40 7.11
N SER A 264 -14.80 9.57 8.15
CA SER A 264 -15.82 10.62 8.22
C SER A 264 -15.26 11.99 8.63
N MET A 265 -14.00 12.05 9.08
CA MET A 265 -13.41 13.23 9.73
C MET A 265 -12.27 13.90 8.93
N ILE A 266 -11.81 13.31 7.80
CA ILE A 266 -10.75 13.93 6.98
C ILE A 266 -11.37 14.88 5.94
N PRO A 267 -11.03 16.18 5.96
CA PRO A 267 -11.35 17.06 4.84
C PRO A 267 -10.55 16.60 3.61
N GLN A 268 -11.25 16.35 2.50
CA GLN A 268 -10.71 15.78 1.25
C GLN A 268 -10.20 14.33 1.45
N ARG A 269 -11.11 13.35 1.29
CA ARG A 269 -10.81 11.90 1.30
C ARG A 269 -10.00 11.49 0.06
N THR A 270 -8.73 11.90 0.00
CA THR A 270 -7.85 11.56 -1.12
C THR A 270 -6.76 10.60 -0.69
N LEU A 271 -6.37 9.75 -1.62
CA LEU A 271 -5.24 8.85 -1.46
C LEU A 271 -3.94 9.62 -1.22
N ALA A 272 -3.79 10.82 -1.77
CA ALA A 272 -2.64 11.69 -1.51
C ALA A 272 -2.52 12.07 -0.03
N SER A 273 -3.62 12.48 0.61
CA SER A 273 -3.65 12.79 2.03
C SER A 273 -3.38 11.54 2.89
N ALA A 274 -3.95 10.39 2.53
CA ALA A 274 -3.72 9.14 3.23
C ALA A 274 -2.26 8.65 3.09
N ALA A 275 -1.68 8.72 1.90
CA ALA A 275 -0.28 8.37 1.67
C ALA A 275 0.67 9.27 2.47
N ASN A 276 0.37 10.57 2.57
CA ASN A 276 1.12 11.49 3.42
C ASN A 276 1.03 11.13 4.91
N GLN A 277 -0.18 10.85 5.42
CA GLN A 277 -0.35 10.49 6.82
C GLN A 277 0.32 9.17 7.21
N ILE A 278 0.40 8.21 6.29
CA ILE A 278 1.06 6.92 6.55
C ILE A 278 2.57 7.00 6.33
N ALA A 279 3.00 7.46 5.15
CA ALA A 279 4.37 7.34 4.69
C ALA A 279 5.11 8.68 4.54
N GLY A 280 4.42 9.82 4.65
CA GLY A 280 5.07 11.13 4.62
C GLY A 280 5.85 11.46 5.91
N PRO A 281 6.58 12.59 5.91
CA PRO A 281 7.33 13.04 7.08
C PRO A 281 6.41 13.24 8.29
N GLY A 282 6.78 12.65 9.42
CA GLY A 282 5.94 12.63 10.63
C GLY A 282 4.74 11.69 10.56
N GLY A 283 4.59 10.90 9.49
CA GLY A 283 3.50 9.95 9.32
C GLY A 283 3.60 8.71 10.21
N GLU A 284 2.58 7.85 10.17
CA GLU A 284 2.45 6.70 11.05
C GLU A 284 3.64 5.72 10.97
N LEU A 285 4.22 5.52 9.79
CA LEU A 285 5.41 4.67 9.63
C LEU A 285 6.56 5.18 10.50
N GLN A 286 6.83 6.49 10.46
CA GLN A 286 7.84 7.12 11.29
C GLN A 286 7.47 7.04 12.78
N GLN A 287 6.21 7.32 13.13
CA GLN A 287 5.75 7.24 14.52
C GLN A 287 5.88 5.82 15.09
N SER A 288 5.70 4.78 14.27
CA SER A 288 5.82 3.36 14.68
C SER A 288 7.22 2.96 15.15
N ALA A 289 8.24 3.77 14.83
CA ALA A 289 9.60 3.58 15.27
C ALA A 289 9.87 4.18 16.65
N GLU A 290 9.04 5.13 17.12
CA GLU A 290 9.19 5.82 18.41
C GLU A 290 10.63 6.34 18.59
N GLU A 291 11.28 6.04 19.73
CA GLU A 291 12.66 6.40 20.04
C GLU A 291 13.71 5.77 19.10
N ARG A 292 13.31 4.77 18.29
CA ARG A 292 14.19 4.07 17.33
C ARG A 292 14.22 4.71 15.95
N TRP A 293 13.44 5.78 15.73
CA TRP A 293 13.47 6.56 14.49
C TRP A 293 14.90 7.07 14.16
N GLY A 294 15.24 7.10 12.88
CA GLY A 294 16.58 7.48 12.39
C GLY A 294 17.59 6.32 12.35
N ASN A 295 17.18 5.11 12.74
CA ASN A 295 17.94 3.88 12.57
C ASN A 295 17.39 3.01 11.42
N GLY A 296 16.68 3.60 10.46
CA GLY A 296 16.02 2.87 9.38
C GLY A 296 14.69 2.22 9.76
N GLU A 297 14.34 2.07 11.04
CA GLU A 297 12.98 1.65 11.45
C GLU A 297 11.97 2.75 11.12
N GLY A 298 10.80 2.36 10.60
CA GLY A 298 9.76 3.30 10.18
C GLY A 298 10.03 4.03 8.87
N GLU A 299 11.20 3.87 8.26
CA GLU A 299 11.50 4.52 6.98
C GLU A 299 10.82 3.80 5.81
N GLY A 300 10.27 4.55 4.86
CA GLY A 300 9.71 4.00 3.63
C GLY A 300 8.92 5.00 2.81
N GLY A 301 8.18 4.48 1.83
CA GLY A 301 7.36 5.23 0.91
C GLY A 301 6.25 4.41 0.29
N LEU A 302 5.24 5.11 -0.21
CA LEU A 302 4.11 4.57 -0.96
C LEU A 302 4.04 5.22 -2.33
N ILE A 303 3.67 4.42 -3.33
CA ILE A 303 3.20 4.88 -4.64
C ILE A 303 1.81 4.33 -4.87
N GLY A 304 0.97 5.05 -5.61
CA GLY A 304 -0.41 4.66 -5.85
C GLY A 304 -1.08 5.38 -7.01
N ILE A 305 -2.26 4.88 -7.35
CA ILE A 305 -3.21 5.54 -8.23
C ILE A 305 -4.56 5.52 -7.55
N GLU A 306 -5.24 6.65 -7.55
CA GLU A 306 -6.62 6.84 -7.14
C GLU A 306 -7.48 7.14 -8.37
N LEU A 307 -8.66 6.53 -8.46
CA LEU A 307 -9.64 6.75 -9.52
C LEU A 307 -10.93 7.20 -8.87
N VAL A 308 -11.38 8.41 -9.20
CA VAL A 308 -12.64 8.98 -8.70
C VAL A 308 -13.44 9.47 -9.91
N GLY A 309 -14.56 8.81 -10.21
CA GLY A 309 -15.46 9.22 -11.31
C GLY A 309 -14.81 9.28 -12.69
N GLY A 310 -13.89 8.37 -12.97
CA GLY A 310 -13.20 8.32 -14.27
C GLY A 310 -11.91 9.14 -14.32
N GLU A 311 -11.61 9.94 -13.30
CA GLU A 311 -10.35 10.68 -13.23
C GLU A 311 -9.32 9.93 -12.38
N GLY A 312 -8.22 9.55 -13.03
CA GLY A 312 -7.08 8.91 -12.39
C GLY A 312 -6.06 9.94 -11.88
N GLN A 313 -5.66 9.84 -10.63
CA GLN A 313 -4.60 10.63 -10.01
C GLN A 313 -3.47 9.72 -9.54
N VAL A 314 -2.25 10.02 -9.99
CA VAL A 314 -1.03 9.37 -9.48
C VAL A 314 -0.67 9.99 -8.12
N VAL A 315 -0.37 9.13 -7.15
CA VAL A 315 -0.06 9.50 -5.77
C VAL A 315 1.26 8.87 -5.34
N TRP A 316 2.04 9.60 -4.56
CA TRP A 316 3.20 9.05 -3.87
C TRP A 316 3.56 9.93 -2.66
N ASP A 317 4.10 9.30 -1.63
CA ASP A 317 4.68 10.01 -0.47
C ASP A 317 5.71 9.11 0.24
N PHE A 318 6.67 9.70 0.97
CA PHE A 318 7.77 8.98 1.62
C PHE A 318 8.47 9.79 2.73
N ASN A 319 9.00 9.11 3.74
CA ASN A 319 9.69 9.73 4.89
C ASN A 319 11.19 9.42 4.92
N CYS A 320 11.64 8.54 4.02
CA CYS A 320 13.04 8.20 3.84
C CYS A 320 13.78 9.29 3.04
N GLY A 321 15.11 9.23 3.01
CA GLY A 321 15.94 10.21 2.28
C GLY A 321 15.73 10.26 0.76
N GLY A 322 14.98 9.32 0.17
CA GLY A 322 14.63 9.35 -1.25
C GLY A 322 13.89 8.09 -1.71
N LEU A 323 12.99 8.28 -2.67
CA LEU A 323 12.17 7.23 -3.28
C LEU A 323 12.35 7.23 -4.80
N PHE A 324 13.11 6.26 -5.33
CA PHE A 324 13.19 6.02 -6.77
C PHE A 324 11.80 5.71 -7.34
N ARG A 325 11.31 6.59 -8.20
CA ARG A 325 9.97 6.48 -8.78
C ARG A 325 9.90 7.05 -10.19
N CYS A 326 8.95 6.55 -10.96
CA CYS A 326 8.57 7.11 -12.25
C CYS A 326 7.06 7.00 -12.44
N TRP A 327 6.47 7.91 -13.21
CA TRP A 327 5.04 7.87 -13.52
C TRP A 327 4.72 8.57 -14.84
N GLY A 328 3.60 8.17 -15.45
CA GLY A 328 3.01 8.87 -16.59
C GLY A 328 1.91 9.82 -16.13
N ASP A 329 1.83 11.01 -16.71
CA ASP A 329 0.68 11.90 -16.54
C ASP A 329 -0.38 11.71 -17.63
N ASN A 330 -1.52 12.38 -17.48
CA ASN A 330 -2.65 12.30 -18.43
C ASN A 330 -2.32 12.88 -19.83
N GLN A 331 -1.16 13.52 -19.99
CA GLN A 331 -0.66 14.02 -21.28
C GLN A 331 0.34 13.05 -21.93
N GLY A 332 0.58 11.88 -21.31
CA GLY A 332 1.54 10.89 -21.77
C GLY A 332 2.99 11.25 -21.48
N ARG A 333 3.26 12.27 -20.66
CA ARG A 333 4.63 12.63 -20.27
C ARG A 333 5.09 11.73 -19.14
N VAL A 334 6.33 11.25 -19.26
CA VAL A 334 6.98 10.42 -18.25
C VAL A 334 7.82 11.29 -17.34
N HIS A 335 7.61 11.12 -16.03
CA HIS A 335 8.33 11.81 -14.97
C HIS A 335 9.17 10.79 -14.20
N VAL A 336 10.32 11.23 -13.69
CA VAL A 336 11.21 10.42 -12.84
C VAL A 336 11.66 11.28 -11.68
N GLY A 337 11.68 10.70 -10.47
CA GLY A 337 12.10 11.39 -9.26
C GLY A 337 12.78 10.46 -8.27
N VAL A 338 13.61 11.05 -7.41
CA VAL A 338 14.22 10.35 -6.27
C VAL A 338 13.94 11.16 -5.01
N PHE A 339 14.42 12.39 -4.96
CA PHE A 339 14.26 13.30 -3.83
C PHE A 339 12.94 14.07 -3.87
N ARG A 340 12.65 14.81 -2.79
CA ARG A 340 11.58 15.82 -2.81
C ARG A 340 12.06 17.06 -3.54
N GLU A 341 11.15 17.80 -4.17
CA GLU A 341 11.49 19.08 -4.82
C GLU A 341 12.11 20.08 -3.85
N SER A 342 11.65 20.08 -2.58
CA SER A 342 12.20 20.93 -1.51
C SER A 342 13.64 20.59 -1.10
N GLU A 343 14.15 19.42 -1.50
CA GLU A 343 15.49 18.92 -1.15
C GLU A 343 16.49 19.08 -2.30
N ILE A 344 16.03 19.55 -3.47
CA ILE A 344 16.89 19.87 -4.62
C ILE A 344 17.54 21.22 -4.33
N VAL A 345 18.80 21.20 -3.87
CA VAL A 345 19.62 22.42 -3.78
C VAL A 345 19.93 22.87 -5.22
N HIS A 346 19.41 24.05 -5.61
CA HIS A 346 19.64 24.67 -6.92
C HIS A 346 21.02 25.29 -7.06
#